data_AF-A0A832H8K3-F1
#
_entry.id   AF-A0A832H8K3-F1
#
_cell.length_a   1.000
_cell.length_b   1.000
_cell.length_c   1.000
_cell.angle_alpha   90.00
_cell.angle_beta   90.00
_cell.angle_gamma   90.00
#
_symmetry.space_group_name_H-M   'P 1'
#
loop_
_entity.id
_entity.type
_entity.pdbx_description
1 polymer ?
#
loop_
_entity_poly.entity_id
_entity_poly.type
_entity_poly.pdbx_seq_one_letter_code
_entity_poly.pdbx_strand_id
1 'polypeptide(L)'
;MKTTSLLLGLATLSLAFSGSADAAPRERERKGNYSTERGAGTWHRQISAAAGQRQTATQWQNERGTGTRTTSGAWDPATQSGTRSASTTLPGGQTSSTQRSTQKTGTGTWENSTTRTGFNGSQQSATSSVTRNADGSATVNKTITGAQGQSVTTSNTLTQTDSGIQKSGTYTTSSGKSGTISGSASASPGQASRQTTVTHSTGQSATRAVETTAQPGTASRTVTVTGPQGNSQSRTTTATVETTPSEPQ
;
A
#
# COMPACT_ATOMS: atom_id res chain seq x y z
N MET A 1 -21.93 -13.05 -24.24
CA MET A 1 -21.74 -12.12 -23.11
C MET A 1 -20.28 -12.18 -22.70
N LYS A 2 -19.52 -11.09 -22.89
CA LYS A 2 -18.10 -11.02 -22.57
C LYS A 2 -17.96 -10.65 -21.09
N THR A 3 -17.57 -11.61 -20.26
CA THR A 3 -17.19 -11.41 -18.86
C THR A 3 -15.88 -10.65 -18.80
N THR A 4 -15.97 -9.34 -18.61
CA THR A 4 -14.81 -8.48 -18.39
C THR A 4 -14.43 -8.54 -16.91
N SER A 5 -13.43 -9.35 -16.58
CA SER A 5 -12.86 -9.48 -15.23
C SER A 5 -12.29 -8.15 -14.75
N LEU A 6 -12.90 -7.56 -13.73
CA LEU A 6 -12.41 -6.36 -13.07
C LEU A 6 -11.58 -6.78 -11.83
N LEU A 7 -10.27 -6.98 -12.04
CA LEU A 7 -9.29 -7.06 -10.95
C LEU A 7 -9.17 -5.68 -10.28
N LEU A 8 -9.45 -5.55 -8.98
CA LEU A 8 -8.85 -4.48 -8.18
C LEU A 8 -8.88 -4.74 -6.66
N GLY A 9 -7.69 -4.91 -6.06
CA GLY A 9 -7.31 -4.01 -4.96
C GLY A 9 -7.17 -4.53 -3.54
N LEU A 10 -7.05 -5.83 -3.25
CA LEU A 10 -6.27 -6.25 -2.09
C LEU A 10 -4.80 -6.23 -2.54
N ALA A 11 -4.04 -5.21 -2.17
CA ALA A 11 -2.64 -5.09 -2.56
C ALA A 11 -1.75 -6.09 -1.79
N THR A 12 -1.93 -7.39 -2.03
CA THR A 12 -0.79 -8.22 -2.41
C THR A 12 -0.27 -7.63 -3.70
N LEU A 13 0.66 -6.68 -3.57
CA LEU A 13 1.57 -6.34 -4.65
C LEU A 13 2.51 -7.54 -4.84
N SER A 14 1.96 -8.66 -5.29
CA SER A 14 2.70 -9.71 -5.96
C SER A 14 2.94 -9.16 -7.36
N LEU A 15 3.99 -8.34 -7.52
CA LEU A 15 4.61 -8.24 -8.84
C LEU A 15 5.11 -9.65 -9.13
N ALA A 16 4.31 -10.43 -9.84
CA ALA A 16 4.81 -11.57 -10.58
C ALA A 16 5.73 -10.99 -11.66
N PHE A 17 7.01 -10.82 -11.32
CA PHE A 17 8.09 -10.70 -12.29
C PHE A 17 8.27 -12.10 -12.91
N SER A 18 7.29 -12.52 -13.72
CA SER A 18 7.36 -13.72 -14.54
C SER A 18 8.20 -13.40 -15.78
N GLY A 19 9.47 -13.11 -15.55
CA GLY A 19 10.46 -12.84 -16.57
C GLY A 19 11.76 -13.49 -16.14
N SER A 20 11.81 -14.82 -16.17
CA SER A 20 13.06 -15.59 -16.12
C SER A 20 13.70 -15.54 -17.50
N ALA A 21 14.24 -14.38 -17.84
CA ALA A 21 15.24 -14.25 -18.89
C ALA A 21 16.38 -13.46 -18.25
N ASP A 22 17.61 -13.92 -18.47
CA ASP A 22 18.85 -13.22 -18.12
C ASP A 22 18.81 -11.78 -18.64
N ALA A 23 18.19 -10.90 -17.88
CA ALA A 23 18.15 -9.50 -18.18
C ALA A 23 19.51 -8.96 -17.75
N ALA A 24 20.38 -8.75 -18.75
CA ALA A 24 21.65 -8.06 -18.57
C ALA A 24 21.43 -6.81 -17.70
N PRO A 25 22.34 -6.51 -16.77
CA PRO A 25 22.19 -5.38 -15.87
C PRO A 25 21.95 -4.10 -16.69
N ARG A 26 20.87 -3.38 -16.35
CA ARG A 26 20.47 -2.14 -16.99
C ARG A 26 20.66 -1.00 -16.02
N GLU A 27 21.42 -0.01 -16.45
CA GLU A 27 21.53 1.26 -15.76
C GLU A 27 20.73 2.32 -16.49
N ARG A 28 20.03 3.17 -15.74
CA ARG A 28 19.34 4.33 -16.27
C ARG A 28 19.50 5.51 -15.35
N GLU A 29 19.92 6.60 -15.94
CA GLU A 29 20.00 7.90 -15.28
C GLU A 29 18.86 8.80 -15.73
N ARG A 30 18.34 9.62 -14.81
CA ARG A 30 17.42 10.72 -15.11
C ARG A 30 17.75 11.90 -14.21
N LYS A 31 17.58 13.11 -14.74
CA LYS A 31 17.69 14.37 -14.00
C LYS A 31 16.53 15.28 -14.35
N GLY A 32 16.22 16.22 -13.47
CA GLY A 32 15.19 17.21 -13.73
C GLY A 32 15.08 18.25 -12.64
N ASN A 33 14.15 19.19 -12.85
CA ASN A 33 13.83 20.25 -11.91
C ASN A 33 12.43 20.00 -11.34
N TYR A 34 12.12 20.61 -10.20
CA TYR A 34 10.77 20.66 -9.66
C TYR A 34 10.50 22.05 -9.07
N SER A 35 9.24 22.46 -9.06
CA SER A 35 8.77 23.67 -8.40
C SER A 35 7.43 23.36 -7.74
N THR A 36 7.29 23.75 -6.47
CA THR A 36 6.08 23.58 -5.67
C THR A 36 5.88 24.82 -4.81
N GLU A 37 4.70 25.00 -4.21
CA GLU A 37 4.45 26.04 -3.21
C GLU A 37 5.45 26.02 -2.03
N ARG A 38 6.08 24.87 -1.79
CA ARG A 38 7.03 24.65 -0.69
C ARG A 38 8.51 24.82 -1.10
N GLY A 39 8.75 25.25 -2.33
CA GLY A 39 10.08 25.50 -2.88
C GLY A 39 10.34 24.80 -4.21
N ALA A 40 11.47 25.16 -4.82
CA ALA A 40 11.98 24.60 -6.05
C ALA A 40 13.33 23.91 -5.85
N GLY A 41 13.72 23.06 -6.78
CA GLY A 41 14.99 22.35 -6.70
C GLY A 41 15.29 21.48 -7.91
N THR A 42 16.40 20.78 -7.85
CA THR A 42 16.83 19.80 -8.84
C THR A 42 16.82 18.41 -8.24
N TRP A 43 16.71 17.39 -9.09
CA TRP A 43 16.84 16.00 -8.70
C TRP A 43 17.64 15.21 -9.73
N HIS A 44 18.33 14.21 -9.23
CA HIS A 44 19.10 13.23 -9.98
C HIS A 44 18.70 11.83 -9.52
N ARG A 45 18.50 10.92 -10.45
CA ARG A 45 18.05 9.55 -10.17
C ARG A 45 18.85 8.56 -10.98
N GLN A 46 19.43 7.60 -10.28
CA GLN A 46 20.09 6.43 -10.85
C GLN A 46 19.25 5.19 -10.55
N ILE A 47 19.05 4.37 -11.57
CA ILE A 47 18.32 3.11 -11.49
C ILE A 47 19.26 2.02 -11.99
N SER A 48 19.51 1.01 -11.16
CA SER A 48 20.24 -0.19 -11.54
C SER A 48 19.29 -1.37 -11.40
N ALA A 49 19.14 -2.17 -12.45
CA ALA A 49 18.26 -3.33 -12.44
C ALA A 49 18.99 -4.53 -13.04
N ALA A 50 18.86 -5.69 -12.39
CA ALA A 50 19.33 -6.97 -12.88
C ALA A 50 18.23 -8.02 -12.65
N ALA A 51 18.46 -9.26 -13.08
CA ALA A 51 17.51 -10.35 -12.84
C ALA A 51 17.15 -10.44 -11.35
N GLY A 52 15.86 -10.28 -11.03
CA GLY A 52 15.34 -10.32 -9.65
C GLY A 52 15.75 -9.14 -8.75
N GLN A 53 16.56 -8.19 -9.22
CA GLN A 53 17.10 -7.10 -8.38
C GLN A 53 16.81 -5.73 -8.99
N ARG A 54 16.46 -4.77 -8.14
CA ARG A 54 16.33 -3.37 -8.56
C ARG A 54 16.71 -2.41 -7.45
N GLN A 55 17.60 -1.48 -7.77
CA GLN A 55 17.91 -0.32 -6.94
C GLN A 55 17.49 0.97 -7.66
N THR A 56 17.07 1.96 -6.87
CA THR A 56 16.87 3.32 -7.34
C THR A 56 17.39 4.27 -6.27
N ALA A 57 18.42 5.02 -6.60
CA ALA A 57 18.94 6.11 -5.79
C ALA A 57 18.42 7.43 -6.39
N THR A 58 17.88 8.31 -5.56
CA THR A 58 17.47 9.66 -5.95
C THR A 58 18.12 10.63 -4.99
N GLN A 59 18.79 11.64 -5.52
CA GLN A 59 19.29 12.80 -4.78
C GLN A 59 18.48 14.02 -5.23
N TRP A 60 18.18 14.92 -4.31
CA TRP A 60 17.61 16.23 -4.65
C TRP A 60 18.36 17.34 -3.92
N GLN A 61 18.33 18.53 -4.51
CA GLN A 61 18.91 19.75 -3.97
C GLN A 61 17.87 20.86 -3.99
N ASN A 62 17.71 21.58 -2.88
CA ASN A 62 16.91 22.80 -2.79
C ASN A 62 17.54 23.80 -1.80
N GLU A 63 16.83 24.88 -1.51
CA GLU A 63 17.24 25.92 -0.54
C GLU A 63 17.60 25.37 0.86
N ARG A 64 17.04 24.22 1.25
CA ARG A 64 17.25 23.59 2.56
C ARG A 64 18.43 22.62 2.55
N GLY A 65 19.06 22.39 1.40
CA GLY A 65 20.21 21.50 1.22
C GLY A 65 19.91 20.24 0.40
N THR A 66 20.79 19.24 0.54
CA THR A 66 20.73 17.98 -0.21
C THR A 66 20.00 16.88 0.54
N GLY A 67 19.02 16.23 -0.08
CA GLY A 67 18.44 15.01 0.47
C GLY A 67 18.61 13.81 -0.46
N THR A 68 18.47 12.61 0.09
CA THR A 68 18.58 11.36 -0.67
C THR A 68 17.44 10.41 -0.37
N ARG A 69 17.11 9.57 -1.35
CA ARG A 69 16.20 8.44 -1.20
C ARG A 69 16.73 7.27 -1.99
N THR A 70 16.97 6.18 -1.29
CA THR A 70 17.35 4.90 -1.90
C THR A 70 16.22 3.90 -1.70
N THR A 71 15.87 3.19 -2.76
CA THR A 71 15.00 2.01 -2.67
C THR A 71 15.70 0.84 -3.32
N SER A 72 15.73 -0.30 -2.64
CA SER A 72 16.22 -1.56 -3.21
C SER A 72 15.15 -2.64 -3.10
N GLY A 73 15.20 -3.62 -3.99
CA GLY A 73 14.34 -4.78 -3.92
C GLY A 73 14.99 -5.97 -4.59
N ALA A 74 14.77 -7.12 -3.97
CA ALA A 74 15.26 -8.42 -4.38
C ALA A 74 14.07 -9.39 -4.48
N TRP A 75 14.06 -10.24 -5.49
CA TRP A 75 13.14 -11.35 -5.63
C TRP A 75 13.93 -12.59 -6.03
N ASP A 76 13.77 -13.64 -5.25
CA ASP A 76 14.28 -14.96 -5.52
C ASP A 76 13.12 -15.85 -6.00
N PRO A 77 13.07 -16.21 -7.29
CA PRO A 77 12.02 -17.07 -7.81
C PRO A 77 12.12 -18.52 -7.33
N ALA A 78 13.31 -19.00 -6.95
CA ALA A 78 13.50 -20.38 -6.49
C ALA A 78 12.87 -20.58 -5.10
N THR A 79 13.09 -19.62 -4.19
CA THR A 79 12.49 -19.65 -2.85
C THR A 79 11.14 -18.95 -2.75
N GLN A 80 10.69 -18.31 -3.84
CA GLN A 80 9.49 -17.47 -3.89
C GLN A 80 9.47 -16.44 -2.75
N SER A 81 10.62 -15.80 -2.54
CA SER A 81 10.84 -14.83 -1.48
C SER A 81 11.38 -13.52 -2.05
N GLY A 82 11.15 -12.43 -1.34
CA GLY A 82 11.66 -11.14 -1.77
C GLY A 82 11.77 -10.14 -0.64
N THR A 83 12.68 -9.19 -0.80
CA THR A 83 12.88 -8.11 0.14
C THR A 83 12.74 -6.78 -0.57
N ARG A 84 12.38 -5.75 0.20
CA ARG A 84 12.36 -4.37 -0.27
C ARG A 84 12.80 -3.45 0.84
N SER A 85 13.81 -2.64 0.57
CA SER A 85 14.24 -1.56 1.45
C SER A 85 13.93 -0.21 0.84
N ALA A 86 13.66 0.77 1.69
CA ALA A 86 13.63 2.17 1.34
C ALA A 86 14.27 2.96 2.47
N SER A 87 15.11 3.93 2.13
CA SER A 87 15.68 4.89 3.07
C SER A 87 15.56 6.28 2.48
N THR A 88 15.21 7.27 3.30
CA THR A 88 15.14 8.68 2.91
C THR A 88 15.90 9.49 3.95
N THR A 89 16.89 10.26 3.53
CA THR A 89 17.65 11.18 4.38
C THR A 89 17.34 12.61 3.94
N LEU A 90 16.88 13.43 4.89
CA LEU A 90 16.61 14.84 4.64
C LEU A 90 17.92 15.65 4.67
N PRO A 91 17.92 16.89 4.15
CA PRO A 91 19.07 17.79 4.27
C PRO A 91 19.62 18.00 5.68
N GLY A 92 18.77 17.87 6.71
CA GLY A 92 19.18 17.92 8.11
C GLY A 92 19.77 16.61 8.66
N GLY A 93 20.11 15.64 7.81
CA GLY A 93 20.69 14.34 8.19
C GLY A 93 19.71 13.32 8.79
N GLN A 94 18.49 13.74 9.16
CA GLN A 94 17.46 12.85 9.67
C GLN A 94 17.08 11.80 8.62
N THR A 95 17.05 10.53 9.04
CA THR A 95 16.79 9.40 8.15
C THR A 95 15.55 8.64 8.59
N SER A 96 14.70 8.28 7.63
CA SER A 96 13.59 7.34 7.82
C SER A 96 13.76 6.15 6.87
N SER A 97 13.51 4.95 7.38
CA SER A 97 13.68 3.72 6.63
C SER A 97 12.46 2.81 6.71
N THR A 98 12.36 1.90 5.75
CA THR A 98 11.39 0.81 5.73
C THR A 98 12.05 -0.41 5.13
N GLN A 99 11.94 -1.53 5.83
CA GLN A 99 12.34 -2.85 5.35
C GLN A 99 11.10 -3.72 5.26
N ARG A 100 10.95 -4.47 4.17
CA ARG A 100 9.89 -5.46 3.98
C ARG A 100 10.49 -6.77 3.51
N SER A 101 9.99 -7.87 4.05
CA SER A 101 10.20 -9.21 3.50
C SER A 101 8.85 -9.81 3.10
N THR A 102 8.87 -10.66 2.08
CA THR A 102 7.75 -11.51 1.68
C THR A 102 8.29 -12.89 1.35
N GLN A 103 7.54 -13.93 1.70
CA GLN A 103 7.91 -15.31 1.40
C GLN A 103 6.66 -16.15 1.24
N LYS A 104 6.67 -17.09 0.29
CA LYS A 104 5.68 -18.15 0.25
C LYS A 104 6.10 -19.27 1.20
N THR A 105 5.29 -19.58 2.20
CA THR A 105 5.60 -20.58 3.24
C THR A 105 4.80 -21.87 3.10
N GLY A 106 3.83 -21.90 2.18
CA GLY A 106 3.04 -23.09 1.87
C GLY A 106 2.19 -22.92 0.62
N THR A 107 1.40 -23.94 0.29
CA THR A 107 0.47 -23.89 -0.86
C THR A 107 -0.55 -22.78 -0.64
N GLY A 108 -0.46 -21.72 -1.45
CA GLY A 108 -1.37 -20.58 -1.37
C GLY A 108 -1.14 -19.64 -0.17
N THR A 109 -0.07 -19.85 0.63
CA THR A 109 0.23 -19.04 1.82
C THR A 109 1.43 -18.13 1.60
N TRP A 110 1.24 -16.85 1.89
CA TRP A 110 2.24 -15.81 1.81
C TRP A 110 2.41 -15.09 3.14
N GLU A 111 3.63 -15.00 3.62
CA GLU A 111 3.99 -14.26 4.82
C GLU A 111 4.73 -12.98 4.45
N ASN A 112 4.49 -11.94 5.22
CA ASN A 112 5.11 -10.65 5.06
C ASN A 112 5.53 -10.12 6.43
N SER A 113 6.70 -9.50 6.47
CA SER A 113 7.14 -8.69 7.62
C SER A 113 7.52 -7.30 7.13
N THR A 114 7.32 -6.29 7.96
CA THR A 114 7.72 -4.93 7.68
C THR A 114 8.19 -4.27 8.95
N THR A 115 9.31 -3.57 8.87
CA THR A 115 9.81 -2.67 9.90
C THR A 115 9.94 -1.28 9.31
N ARG A 116 9.52 -0.26 10.05
CA ARG A 116 9.64 1.14 9.66
C ARG A 116 10.28 1.92 10.79
N THR A 117 11.25 2.76 10.46
CA THR A 117 11.86 3.70 11.40
C THR A 117 11.56 5.11 10.90
N GLY A 118 10.89 5.91 11.73
CA GLY A 118 10.57 7.31 11.43
C GLY A 118 11.80 8.20 11.52
N PHE A 119 11.68 9.45 11.05
CA PHE A 119 12.74 10.46 11.14
C PHE A 119 13.13 10.81 12.60
N ASN A 120 12.26 10.50 13.56
CA ASN A 120 12.50 10.64 14.99
C ASN A 120 13.09 9.37 15.64
N GLY A 121 13.49 8.37 14.85
CA GLY A 121 14.01 7.09 15.34
C GLY A 121 12.96 6.11 15.88
N SER A 122 11.68 6.50 15.98
CA SER A 122 10.63 5.60 16.44
C SER A 122 10.40 4.46 15.45
N GLN A 123 10.38 3.23 15.96
CA GLN A 123 10.22 2.03 15.14
C GLN A 123 8.79 1.49 15.20
N GLN A 124 8.27 0.98 14.08
CA GLN A 124 7.01 0.26 14.02
C GLN A 124 7.22 -1.02 13.24
N SER A 125 6.50 -2.08 13.58
CA SER A 125 6.54 -3.33 12.83
C SER A 125 5.15 -3.81 12.45
N ALA A 126 5.10 -4.61 11.41
CA ALA A 126 3.91 -5.35 11.03
C ALA A 126 4.29 -6.71 10.49
N THR A 127 3.49 -7.72 10.82
CA THR A 127 3.51 -9.04 10.19
C THR A 127 2.15 -9.30 9.58
N SER A 128 2.10 -10.04 8.48
CA SER A 128 0.84 -10.51 7.93
C SER A 128 1.00 -11.81 7.17
N SER A 129 0.00 -12.67 7.24
CA SER A 129 -0.14 -13.84 6.39
C SER A 129 -1.40 -13.75 5.55
N VAL A 130 -1.33 -14.28 4.33
CA VAL A 130 -2.46 -14.46 3.43
C VAL A 130 -2.47 -15.91 2.99
N THR A 131 -3.56 -16.63 3.26
CA THR A 131 -3.76 -18.02 2.84
C THR A 131 -4.98 -18.10 1.94
N ARG A 132 -4.83 -18.67 0.74
CA ARG A 132 -5.97 -19.02 -0.11
C ARG A 132 -6.62 -20.32 0.38
N ASN A 133 -7.93 -20.30 0.50
CA ASN A 133 -8.73 -21.43 0.95
C ASN A 133 -9.27 -22.22 -0.26
N ALA A 134 -9.67 -23.48 -0.02
CA ALA A 134 -10.17 -24.37 -1.07
C ALA A 134 -11.49 -23.89 -1.69
N ASP A 135 -12.30 -23.14 -0.93
CA ASP A 135 -13.58 -22.55 -1.36
C ASP A 135 -13.41 -21.26 -2.19
N GLY A 136 -12.16 -20.87 -2.52
CA GLY A 136 -11.85 -19.66 -3.25
C GLY A 136 -11.77 -18.39 -2.40
N SER A 137 -12.09 -18.46 -1.10
CA SER A 137 -11.88 -17.37 -0.16
C SER A 137 -10.39 -17.21 0.22
N ALA A 138 -10.06 -16.14 0.93
CA ALA A 138 -8.72 -15.94 1.48
C ALA A 138 -8.77 -15.49 2.94
N THR A 139 -7.93 -16.10 3.77
CA THR A 139 -7.72 -15.68 5.15
C THR A 139 -6.52 -14.75 5.24
N VAL A 140 -6.71 -13.60 5.90
CA VAL A 140 -5.69 -12.55 6.09
C VAL A 140 -5.52 -12.28 7.57
N ASN A 141 -4.37 -12.68 8.10
CA ASN A 141 -3.95 -12.32 9.45
C ASN A 141 -2.94 -11.17 9.40
N LYS A 142 -3.05 -10.21 10.30
CA LYS A 142 -2.13 -9.09 10.38
C LYS A 142 -1.96 -8.61 11.80
N THR A 143 -0.71 -8.44 12.22
CA THR A 143 -0.37 -7.76 13.47
C THR A 143 0.41 -6.50 13.15
N ILE A 144 0.05 -5.39 13.78
CA ILE A 144 0.80 -4.14 13.72
C ILE A 144 1.22 -3.80 15.14
N THR A 145 2.49 -3.50 15.35
CA THR A 145 3.06 -3.07 16.63
C THR A 145 3.59 -1.65 16.49
N GLY A 146 3.10 -0.75 17.35
CA GLY A 146 3.54 0.64 17.43
C GLY A 146 4.88 0.79 18.15
N ALA A 147 5.41 2.01 18.14
CA ALA A 147 6.72 2.32 18.75
C ALA A 147 6.78 2.15 20.26
N GLN A 148 5.63 2.21 20.93
CA GLN A 148 5.50 1.97 22.37
C GLN A 148 5.11 0.52 22.68
N GLY A 149 5.25 -0.40 21.71
CA GLY A 149 5.00 -1.83 21.90
C GLY A 149 3.53 -2.26 21.90
N GLN A 150 2.57 -1.34 21.86
CA GLN A 150 1.16 -1.75 21.75
C GLN A 150 0.91 -2.34 20.36
N SER A 151 0.10 -3.39 20.32
CA SER A 151 -0.21 -4.07 19.07
C SER A 151 -1.71 -4.25 18.85
N VAL A 152 -2.06 -4.39 17.57
CA VAL A 152 -3.39 -4.80 17.12
C VAL A 152 -3.20 -5.95 16.13
N THR A 153 -3.82 -7.08 16.44
CA THR A 153 -3.91 -8.25 15.57
C THR A 153 -5.30 -8.30 14.96
N THR A 154 -5.40 -8.59 13.68
CA THR A 154 -6.65 -8.84 12.97
C THR A 154 -6.58 -10.18 12.26
N SER A 155 -7.71 -10.88 12.22
CA SER A 155 -7.90 -12.09 11.43
C SER A 155 -9.16 -11.90 10.60
N ASN A 156 -9.04 -11.99 9.27
CA ASN A 156 -10.15 -11.72 8.37
C ASN A 156 -10.28 -12.82 7.33
N THR A 157 -11.51 -13.13 6.93
CA THR A 157 -11.82 -13.91 5.74
C THR A 157 -12.38 -12.99 4.67
N LEU A 158 -11.88 -13.16 3.45
CA LEU A 158 -12.29 -12.44 2.26
C LEU A 158 -12.96 -13.39 1.29
N THR A 159 -14.20 -13.10 0.93
CA THR A 159 -15.00 -13.93 0.02
C THR A 159 -15.32 -13.12 -1.22
N GLN A 160 -14.99 -13.66 -2.39
CA GLN A 160 -15.38 -13.09 -3.67
C GLN A 160 -16.89 -13.29 -3.88
N THR A 161 -17.59 -12.25 -4.33
CA THR A 161 -18.99 -12.27 -4.75
C THR A 161 -19.09 -11.72 -6.17
N ASP A 162 -20.27 -11.87 -6.78
CA ASP A 162 -20.54 -11.33 -8.13
C ASP A 162 -20.37 -9.81 -8.18
N SER A 163 -20.68 -9.14 -7.07
CA SER A 163 -20.61 -7.68 -6.90
C SER A 163 -19.28 -7.16 -6.35
N GLY A 164 -18.34 -8.03 -5.98
CA GLY A 164 -17.04 -7.63 -5.43
C GLY A 164 -16.51 -8.55 -4.34
N ILE A 165 -16.11 -8.00 -3.20
CA ILE A 165 -15.50 -8.73 -2.10
C ILE A 165 -16.25 -8.43 -0.81
N GLN A 166 -16.58 -9.46 -0.05
CA GLN A 166 -17.03 -9.37 1.33
C GLN A 166 -15.89 -9.71 2.29
N LYS A 167 -15.86 -9.03 3.43
CA LYS A 167 -14.88 -9.22 4.49
C LYS A 167 -15.62 -9.44 5.81
N SER A 168 -15.22 -10.47 6.53
CA SER A 168 -15.58 -10.69 7.93
C SER A 168 -14.32 -11.01 8.73
N GLY A 169 -14.31 -10.74 10.03
CA GLY A 169 -13.12 -10.96 10.84
C GLY A 169 -13.23 -10.42 12.25
N THR A 170 -12.11 -10.46 12.94
CA THR A 170 -11.95 -9.99 14.32
C THR A 170 -10.70 -9.15 14.46
N TYR A 171 -10.65 -8.41 15.57
CA TYR A 171 -9.40 -7.81 16.05
C TYR A 171 -9.19 -8.11 17.52
N THR A 172 -7.94 -8.02 17.95
CA THR A 172 -7.54 -8.06 19.35
C THR A 172 -6.37 -7.11 19.57
N THR A 173 -6.38 -6.35 20.66
CA THR A 173 -5.28 -5.46 21.05
C THR A 173 -4.36 -6.16 22.05
N SER A 174 -3.12 -5.69 22.19
CA SER A 174 -2.20 -6.15 23.23
C SER A 174 -2.71 -5.96 24.67
N SER A 175 -3.72 -5.09 24.86
CA SER A 175 -4.41 -4.87 26.13
C SER A 175 -5.63 -5.78 26.35
N GLY A 176 -5.86 -6.77 25.48
CA GLY A 176 -6.94 -7.74 25.60
C GLY A 176 -8.31 -7.29 25.09
N LYS A 177 -8.44 -6.06 24.54
CA LYS A 177 -9.69 -5.61 23.92
C LYS A 177 -9.87 -6.28 22.57
N SER A 178 -11.11 -6.66 22.24
CA SER A 178 -11.43 -7.34 20.99
C SER A 178 -12.78 -6.92 20.43
N GLY A 179 -13.05 -7.35 19.20
CA GLY A 179 -14.30 -7.09 18.51
C GLY A 179 -14.29 -7.66 17.11
N THR A 180 -15.31 -7.32 16.33
CA THR A 180 -15.49 -7.82 14.97
C THR A 180 -15.22 -6.75 13.93
N ILE A 181 -14.87 -7.21 12.73
CA ILE A 181 -14.66 -6.39 11.55
C ILE A 181 -15.55 -6.98 10.46
N SER A 182 -16.33 -6.13 9.80
CA SER A 182 -17.00 -6.47 8.56
C SER A 182 -16.67 -5.44 7.47
N GLY A 183 -16.94 -5.76 6.22
CA GLY A 183 -16.82 -4.80 5.15
C GLY A 183 -17.09 -5.38 3.78
N SER A 184 -17.15 -4.48 2.82
CA SER A 184 -17.36 -4.81 1.42
C SER A 184 -16.49 -3.92 0.55
N ALA A 185 -16.19 -4.38 -0.65
CA ALA A 185 -15.59 -3.58 -1.69
C ALA A 185 -16.18 -3.98 -3.04
N SER A 186 -16.45 -3.00 -3.89
CA SER A 186 -16.90 -3.22 -5.26
C SER A 186 -16.22 -2.22 -6.18
N ALA A 187 -16.11 -2.59 -7.46
CA ALA A 187 -15.62 -1.70 -8.49
C ALA A 187 -16.39 -1.94 -9.78
N SER A 188 -16.56 -0.87 -10.55
CA SER A 188 -17.12 -0.85 -11.89
C SER A 188 -16.38 0.21 -12.72
N PRO A 189 -16.53 0.26 -14.04
CA PRO A 189 -15.87 1.29 -14.85
C PRO A 189 -16.18 2.70 -14.32
N GLY A 190 -15.13 3.43 -13.95
CA GLY A 190 -15.24 4.79 -13.40
C GLY A 190 -15.70 4.89 -11.95
N GLN A 191 -15.96 3.79 -11.24
CA GLN A 191 -16.40 3.84 -9.83
C GLN A 191 -15.80 2.72 -8.98
N ALA A 192 -15.50 3.03 -7.72
CA ALA A 192 -15.12 2.04 -6.72
C ALA A 192 -15.69 2.41 -5.36
N SER A 193 -16.17 1.42 -4.62
CA SER A 193 -16.68 1.60 -3.26
C SER A 193 -15.95 0.67 -2.29
N ARG A 194 -15.81 1.12 -1.05
CA ARG A 194 -15.30 0.30 0.05
C ARG A 194 -15.93 0.73 1.36
N GLN A 195 -16.52 -0.22 2.06
CA GLN A 195 -17.01 -0.03 3.42
C GLN A 195 -16.26 -0.93 4.39
N THR A 196 -16.04 -0.44 5.61
CA THR A 196 -15.57 -1.27 6.72
C THR A 196 -16.25 -0.80 7.99
N THR A 197 -16.80 -1.76 8.73
CA THR A 197 -17.39 -1.54 10.04
C THR A 197 -16.57 -2.28 11.07
N VAL A 198 -16.30 -1.63 12.19
CA VAL A 198 -15.64 -2.23 13.35
C VAL A 198 -16.63 -2.15 14.50
N THR A 199 -16.91 -3.29 15.12
CA THR A 199 -17.81 -3.40 16.28
C THR A 199 -16.99 -3.82 17.48
N HIS A 200 -17.03 -3.01 18.54
CA HIS A 200 -16.38 -3.30 19.82
C HIS A 200 -17.15 -4.38 20.60
N SER A 201 -16.51 -5.00 21.58
CA SER A 201 -17.16 -5.93 22.50
C SER A 201 -18.36 -5.35 23.25
N THR A 202 -18.47 -4.03 23.35
CA THR A 202 -19.62 -3.30 23.91
C THR A 202 -20.80 -3.16 22.93
N GLY A 203 -20.69 -3.69 21.71
CA GLY A 203 -21.69 -3.56 20.65
C GLY A 203 -21.64 -2.23 19.87
N GLN A 204 -20.88 -1.25 20.37
CA GLN A 204 -20.67 0.03 19.68
C GLN A 204 -19.90 -0.17 18.38
N SER A 205 -20.35 0.48 17.30
CA SER A 205 -19.77 0.30 15.97
C SER A 205 -19.35 1.62 15.34
N ALA A 206 -18.26 1.60 14.58
CA ALA A 206 -17.88 2.70 13.71
C ALA A 206 -17.72 2.21 12.27
N THR A 207 -18.19 2.99 11.31
CA THR A 207 -18.17 2.65 9.89
C THR A 207 -17.35 3.66 9.12
N ARG A 208 -16.52 3.18 8.20
CA ARG A 208 -15.79 4.00 7.24
C ARG A 208 -16.18 3.58 5.83
N ALA A 209 -16.81 4.47 5.10
CA ALA A 209 -17.12 4.33 3.68
C ALA A 209 -16.15 5.17 2.83
N VAL A 210 -15.73 4.62 1.70
CA VAL A 210 -14.93 5.30 0.68
C VAL A 210 -15.59 5.07 -0.65
N GLU A 211 -15.81 6.16 -1.36
CA GLU A 211 -16.27 6.14 -2.74
C GLU A 211 -15.23 6.85 -3.59
N THR A 212 -14.95 6.29 -4.75
CA THR A 212 -14.05 6.88 -5.74
C THR A 212 -14.78 6.88 -7.06
N THR A 213 -14.84 8.05 -7.69
CA THR A 213 -15.40 8.22 -9.03
C THR A 213 -14.31 8.78 -9.94
N ALA A 214 -14.22 8.26 -11.15
CA ALA A 214 -13.26 8.69 -12.15
C ALA A 214 -14.00 8.95 -13.46
N GLN A 215 -13.75 10.12 -14.02
CA GLN A 215 -14.20 10.57 -15.33
C GLN A 215 -12.96 10.99 -16.14
N PRO A 216 -13.05 11.14 -17.46
CA PRO A 216 -11.93 11.68 -18.24
C PRO A 216 -11.44 13.02 -17.64
N GLY A 217 -10.14 13.11 -17.36
CA GLY A 217 -9.52 14.31 -16.81
C GLY A 217 -9.76 14.60 -15.32
N THR A 218 -10.64 13.86 -14.61
CA THR A 218 -10.86 14.11 -13.17
C THR A 218 -11.17 12.84 -12.38
N ALA A 219 -10.73 12.81 -11.12
CA ALA A 219 -11.07 11.76 -10.17
C ALA A 219 -11.44 12.39 -8.82
N SER A 220 -12.51 11.90 -8.21
CA SER A 220 -12.95 12.30 -6.88
C SER A 220 -12.91 11.12 -5.92
N ARG A 221 -12.56 11.39 -4.67
CA ARG A 221 -12.58 10.43 -3.58
C ARG A 221 -13.26 11.01 -2.36
N THR A 222 -14.39 10.45 -1.99
CA THR A 222 -15.13 10.79 -0.77
C THR A 222 -14.84 9.75 0.30
N VAL A 223 -14.55 10.21 1.51
CA VAL A 223 -14.42 9.36 2.70
C VAL A 223 -15.43 9.82 3.73
N THR A 224 -16.32 8.93 4.13
CA THR A 224 -17.30 9.17 5.19
C THR A 224 -16.95 8.27 6.37
N VAL A 225 -16.90 8.85 7.58
CA VAL A 225 -16.72 8.11 8.83
C VAL A 225 -17.92 8.38 9.72
N THR A 226 -18.61 7.31 10.11
CA THR A 226 -19.76 7.33 11.01
C THR A 226 -19.37 6.70 12.34
N GLY A 227 -19.53 7.44 13.42
CA GLY A 227 -19.19 6.98 14.78
C GLY A 227 -20.31 6.17 15.44
N PRO A 228 -20.06 5.64 16.66
CA PRO A 228 -21.04 4.86 17.43
C PRO A 228 -22.36 5.55 17.74
N GLN A 229 -22.36 6.88 17.77
CA GLN A 229 -23.54 7.71 18.01
C GLN A 229 -24.28 8.07 16.71
N GLY A 230 -23.89 7.50 15.55
CA GLY A 230 -24.50 7.79 14.25
C GLY A 230 -24.03 9.08 13.58
N ASN A 231 -23.28 9.93 14.29
CA ASN A 231 -22.71 11.16 13.72
C ASN A 231 -21.67 10.83 12.64
N SER A 232 -21.74 11.54 11.52
CA SER A 232 -20.88 11.32 10.36
C SER A 232 -20.02 12.53 10.03
N GLN A 233 -18.81 12.28 9.53
CA GLN A 233 -17.88 13.28 9.01
C GLN A 233 -17.39 12.84 7.64
N SER A 234 -17.42 13.75 6.67
CA SER A 234 -17.07 13.47 5.29
C SER A 234 -15.94 14.37 4.80
N ARG A 235 -15.02 13.80 4.02
CA ARG A 235 -13.99 14.55 3.30
C ARG A 235 -13.90 14.08 1.87
N THR A 236 -13.97 15.04 0.95
CA THR A 236 -13.79 14.81 -0.49
C THR A 236 -12.45 15.36 -0.94
N THR A 237 -11.79 14.64 -1.85
CA THR A 237 -10.57 15.08 -2.52
C THR A 237 -10.72 14.85 -4.00
N THR A 238 -10.52 15.90 -4.79
CA THR A 238 -10.58 15.85 -6.25
C THR A 238 -9.18 16.06 -6.82
N ALA A 239 -8.84 15.28 -7.84
CA ALA A 239 -7.63 15.44 -8.64
C ALA A 239 -8.03 15.66 -10.09
N THR A 240 -7.48 16.69 -10.71
CA THR A 240 -7.68 16.99 -12.13
C THR A 240 -6.37 16.75 -12.86
N VAL A 241 -6.44 16.13 -14.04
CA VAL A 241 -5.30 15.96 -14.93
C VAL A 241 -5.49 16.91 -16.10
N GLU A 242 -4.71 17.98 -16.13
CA GLU A 242 -4.60 18.82 -17.32
C GLU A 242 -3.63 18.15 -18.29
N THR A 243 -4.14 17.71 -19.43
CA THR A 243 -3.29 17.31 -20.55
C THR A 243 -2.98 18.55 -21.37
N THR A 244 -1.74 19.05 -21.30
CA THR A 244 -1.28 20.05 -22.27
C THR A 244 -1.26 19.38 -23.65
N PRO A 245 -1.97 19.91 -24.66
CA PRO A 245 -1.88 19.35 -26.00
C PRO A 245 -0.43 19.45 -26.49
N SER A 246 0.08 18.35 -27.05
CA SER A 246 1.39 18.35 -27.71
C SER A 246 1.34 19.29 -28.91
N GLU A 247 2.28 20.24 -28.97
CA GLU A 247 2.46 21.13 -30.11
C GLU A 247 2.68 20.28 -31.38
N PRO A 248 1.94 20.53 -32.48
CA PRO A 248 2.17 19.79 -33.73
C PRO A 248 3.57 20.11 -34.26
N GLN A 249 4.36 19.07 -34.56
CA GLN A 249 5.65 19.18 -35.26
C GLN A 249 5.47 19.43 -36.76
#